data_AF-A0A7X6WCS5-F1
#
_entry.id   AF-A0A7X6WCS5-F1
#
_cell.length_a   1.000
_cell.length_b   1.000
_cell.length_c   1.000
_cell.angle_alpha   90.00
_cell.angle_beta   90.00
_cell.angle_gamma   90.00
#
_symmetry.space_group_name_H-M   'P 1'
#
loop_
_entity.id
_entity.type
_entity.pdbx_description
1 polymer ?
#
loop_
_entity_poly.entity_id
_entity_poly.type
_entity_poly.pdbx_seq_one_letter_code
_entity_poly.pdbx_strand_id
1 'polypeptide(L)'
;FSERLKDVSTEGGKVKKVITSNRKDQVDAVILAIGFKPNTDIFSDEKLDKLKNGAIIIDKYGRTSIEDVWSVGDCATVPHKFLKDAYIPLATSANKIGRQIGINLSKDNKELFGPYESLASSSVKVGNLEFATTGLTEDQAKDLGYDYGIAESKISSKPGYMPGSNRISFRIIYENKSYKILGARVFGEKDAVLRLLPFTTAIHAGLTTKDLAYYDYAYSPPFALTWEAVNIAASVAK
;
A
#
# COMPACT_ATOMS: atom_id res chain seq x y z
N PHE A 1 -17.41 6.33 -3.81
CA PHE A 1 -18.24 7.13 -2.86
C PHE A 1 -19.35 7.82 -3.64
N SER A 2 -20.60 7.65 -3.20
CA SER A 2 -21.80 8.12 -3.91
C SER A 2 -22.26 9.54 -3.55
N GLU A 3 -21.54 10.24 -2.67
CA GLU A 3 -21.92 11.57 -2.19
C GLU A 3 -20.71 12.50 -2.04
N ARG A 4 -20.89 13.77 -2.40
CA ARG A 4 -19.89 14.83 -2.21
C ARG A 4 -20.36 15.85 -1.19
N LEU A 5 -19.46 16.27 -0.29
CA LEU A 5 -19.68 17.43 0.58
C LEU A 5 -19.84 18.68 -0.29
N LYS A 6 -20.91 19.44 -0.05
CA LYS A 6 -21.16 20.73 -0.71
C LYS A 6 -20.90 21.90 0.22
N ASP A 7 -21.31 21.78 1.48
CA ASP A 7 -21.19 22.85 2.47
C ASP A 7 -21.24 22.32 3.92
N VAL A 8 -20.70 23.10 4.85
CA VAL A 8 -20.77 22.87 6.30
C VAL A 8 -21.32 24.14 6.95
N SER A 9 -22.58 24.11 7.40
CA SER A 9 -23.19 25.29 8.00
C SER A 9 -22.71 25.47 9.44
N THR A 10 -22.39 26.72 9.79
CA THR A 10 -21.98 27.10 11.14
C THR A 10 -22.91 28.15 11.73
N GLU A 11 -23.16 28.06 13.04
CA GLU A 11 -23.92 29.06 13.80
C GLU A 11 -23.22 29.33 15.13
N GLY A 12 -22.98 30.60 15.45
CA GLY A 12 -22.22 30.98 16.65
C GLY A 12 -20.81 30.37 16.70
N GLY A 13 -20.17 30.21 15.54
CA GLY A 13 -18.84 29.58 15.41
C GLY A 13 -18.82 28.06 15.59
N LYS A 14 -19.98 27.41 15.74
CA LYS A 14 -20.09 25.94 15.89
C LYS A 14 -20.67 25.32 14.63
N VAL A 15 -20.18 24.14 14.27
CA VAL A 15 -20.80 23.33 13.22
C VAL A 15 -22.22 22.96 13.66
N LYS A 16 -23.16 23.05 12.72
CA LYS A 16 -24.56 22.66 12.92
C LYS A 16 -25.03 21.60 11.96
N LYS A 17 -24.47 21.59 10.75
CA LYS A 17 -25.01 20.78 9.66
C LYS A 17 -23.98 20.49 8.60
N VAL A 18 -24.06 19.29 8.03
CA VAL A 18 -23.36 18.90 6.81
C VAL A 18 -24.38 18.86 5.67
N ILE A 19 -24.03 19.47 4.54
CA ILE A 19 -24.81 19.46 3.31
C ILE A 19 -24.01 18.70 2.27
N THR A 20 -24.53 17.57 1.82
CA THR A 20 -23.94 16.78 0.72
C THR A 20 -24.75 16.96 -0.55
N SER A 21 -24.34 16.29 -1.63
CA SER A 21 -25.11 16.20 -2.86
C SER A 21 -26.52 15.66 -2.65
N ASN A 22 -26.73 14.81 -1.65
CA ASN A 22 -27.96 14.04 -1.49
C ASN A 22 -28.67 14.26 -0.14
N ARG A 23 -27.98 14.80 0.89
CA ARG A 23 -28.57 14.95 2.23
C ARG A 23 -28.08 16.18 2.99
N LYS A 24 -28.72 16.40 4.13
CA LYS A 24 -28.66 17.62 4.94
C LYS A 24 -28.84 17.23 6.40
N ASP A 25 -27.75 16.88 7.09
CA ASP A 25 -27.79 16.27 8.43
C ASP A 25 -27.23 17.19 9.50
N GLN A 26 -27.91 17.26 10.66
CA GLN A 26 -27.39 17.96 11.82
C GLN A 26 -26.24 17.17 12.45
N VAL A 27 -25.16 17.87 12.79
CA VAL A 27 -23.99 17.28 13.44
C VAL A 27 -23.34 18.31 14.38
N ASP A 28 -22.67 17.82 15.42
CA ASP A 28 -21.93 18.66 16.36
C ASP A 28 -20.47 18.87 15.96
N ALA A 29 -19.92 17.99 15.12
CA ALA A 29 -18.54 18.01 14.67
C ALA A 29 -18.38 17.41 13.26
N VAL A 30 -17.33 17.85 12.56
CA VAL A 30 -16.92 17.32 11.24
C VAL A 30 -15.42 17.08 11.26
N ILE A 31 -15.01 15.91 10.76
CA ILE A 31 -13.61 15.56 10.55
C ILE A 31 -13.37 15.49 9.04
N LEU A 32 -12.45 16.31 8.53
CA LEU A 32 -12.06 16.32 7.12
C LEU A 32 -10.89 15.35 6.91
N ALA A 33 -11.18 14.18 6.34
CA ALA A 33 -10.19 13.15 5.99
C ALA A 33 -10.18 12.88 4.47
N ILE A 34 -9.94 13.93 3.67
CA ILE A 34 -10.12 13.93 2.20
C ILE A 34 -8.80 13.81 1.42
N GLY A 35 -7.72 13.39 2.08
CA GLY A 35 -6.40 13.23 1.49
C GLY A 35 -5.42 14.32 1.90
N PHE A 36 -4.21 14.26 1.33
CA PHE A 36 -3.09 15.13 1.66
C PHE A 36 -2.60 15.89 0.42
N LYS A 37 -2.14 17.12 0.62
CA LYS A 37 -1.41 17.91 -0.37
C LYS A 37 0.06 18.02 0.07
N PRO A 38 1.05 17.75 -0.81
CA PRO A 38 2.45 18.07 -0.56
C PRO A 38 2.63 19.54 -0.12
N ASN A 39 3.35 19.76 0.97
CA ASN A 39 3.67 21.12 1.45
C ASN A 39 4.97 21.62 0.80
N THR A 40 4.89 21.93 -0.49
CA THR A 40 6.04 22.25 -1.35
C THR A 40 5.90 23.60 -2.06
N ASP A 41 4.90 24.40 -1.68
CA ASP A 41 4.60 25.69 -2.30
C ASP A 41 5.75 26.71 -2.10
N ILE A 42 6.58 26.53 -1.07
CA ILE A 42 7.76 27.38 -0.80
C ILE A 42 8.89 27.24 -1.83
N PHE A 43 8.89 26.14 -2.61
CA PHE A 43 9.92 25.89 -3.61
C PHE A 43 9.39 26.34 -4.98
N SER A 44 9.85 27.50 -5.48
CA SER A 44 9.37 28.07 -6.75
C SER A 44 10.37 27.93 -7.90
N ASP A 45 11.50 27.25 -7.69
CA ASP A 45 12.48 27.02 -8.75
C ASP A 45 11.88 26.13 -9.85
N GLU A 46 11.82 26.64 -11.08
CA GLU A 46 11.29 25.92 -12.24
C GLU A 46 12.14 24.70 -12.61
N LYS A 47 13.38 24.62 -12.13
CA LYS A 47 14.25 23.45 -12.30
C LYS A 47 13.88 22.29 -11.36
N LEU A 48 13.05 22.53 -10.34
CA LEU A 48 12.61 21.49 -9.42
C LEU A 48 11.38 20.77 -9.97
N ASP A 49 11.60 19.56 -10.48
CA ASP A 49 10.55 18.74 -11.07
C ASP A 49 9.51 18.35 -10.01
N LYS A 50 8.24 18.62 -10.32
CA LYS A 50 7.10 18.29 -9.47
C LYS A 50 5.97 17.66 -10.27
N LEU A 51 5.25 16.75 -9.64
CA LEU A 51 3.95 16.31 -10.12
C LEU A 51 2.93 17.47 -10.09
N LYS A 52 1.82 17.30 -10.81
CA LYS A 52 0.70 18.27 -10.81
C LYS A 52 0.13 18.57 -9.43
N ASN A 53 0.24 17.64 -8.48
CA ASN A 53 -0.22 17.84 -7.10
C ASN A 53 0.83 18.54 -6.20
N GLY A 54 2.01 18.87 -6.73
CA GLY A 54 3.11 19.54 -6.01
C GLY A 54 4.17 18.60 -5.44
N ALA A 55 4.03 17.27 -5.54
CA ALA A 55 5.03 16.36 -4.99
C ALA A 55 6.34 16.47 -5.77
N ILE A 56 7.46 16.64 -5.07
CA ILE A 56 8.81 16.73 -5.68
C ILE A 56 9.17 15.36 -6.24
N ILE A 57 9.52 15.32 -7.53
CA ILE A 57 9.91 14.07 -8.18
C ILE A 57 11.31 13.69 -7.70
N ILE A 58 11.44 12.46 -7.21
CA ILE A 58 12.72 11.88 -6.78
C ILE A 58 13.03 10.58 -7.50
N ASP A 59 14.33 10.27 -7.58
CA ASP A 59 14.80 8.97 -8.05
C ASP A 59 14.84 7.90 -6.94
N LYS A 60 15.36 6.70 -7.26
CA LYS A 60 15.47 5.55 -6.34
C LYS A 60 16.42 5.77 -5.15
N TYR A 61 17.09 6.91 -5.10
CA TYR A 61 18.05 7.30 -4.07
C TYR A 61 17.63 8.61 -3.35
N GLY A 62 16.43 9.14 -3.65
CA GLY A 62 15.91 10.36 -3.04
C GLY A 62 16.41 11.66 -3.63
N ARG A 63 17.16 11.61 -4.75
CA ARG A 63 17.69 12.80 -5.42
C ARG A 63 16.59 13.50 -6.21
N THR A 64 16.58 14.83 -6.18
CA THR A 64 15.69 15.64 -7.01
C THR A 64 16.33 15.93 -8.38
N SER A 65 15.67 16.71 -9.23
CA SER A 65 16.23 17.23 -10.48
C SER A 65 17.31 18.31 -10.29
N ILE A 66 17.47 18.83 -9.07
CA ILE A 66 18.50 19.83 -8.72
C ILE A 66 19.68 19.09 -8.05
N GLU A 67 20.89 19.38 -8.53
CA GLU A 67 22.14 18.86 -7.96
C GLU A 67 22.25 19.24 -6.48
N ASP A 68 22.77 18.30 -5.67
CA ASP A 68 22.91 18.43 -4.23
C ASP A 68 21.61 18.72 -3.43
N VAL A 69 20.44 18.43 -4.04
CA VAL A 69 19.13 18.54 -3.38
C VAL A 69 18.42 17.18 -3.36
N TRP A 70 18.03 16.76 -2.15
CA TRP A 70 17.25 15.56 -1.90
C TRP A 70 15.87 15.91 -1.35
N SER A 71 14.91 15.01 -1.55
CA SER A 71 13.57 15.12 -0.98
C SER A 71 13.08 13.77 -0.48
N VAL A 72 12.28 13.78 0.60
CA VAL A 72 11.79 12.56 1.23
C VAL A 72 10.55 12.82 2.08
N GLY A 73 9.68 11.81 2.17
CA GLY A 73 8.44 11.88 2.93
C GLY A 73 7.31 12.47 2.10
N ASP A 74 6.33 13.04 2.78
CA ASP A 74 5.06 13.45 2.15
C ASP A 74 5.18 14.67 1.22
N CYS A 75 6.38 15.25 1.09
CA CYS A 75 6.66 16.29 0.09
C CYS A 75 7.16 15.72 -1.25
N ALA A 76 7.49 14.43 -1.33
CA ALA A 76 8.12 13.81 -2.49
C ALA A 76 7.26 12.71 -3.13
N THR A 77 7.59 12.34 -4.36
CA THR A 77 7.16 11.05 -4.92
C THR A 77 7.85 9.90 -4.20
N VAL A 78 7.37 8.69 -4.45
CA VAL A 78 7.96 7.45 -3.96
C VAL A 78 8.27 6.58 -5.18
N PRO A 79 9.53 6.14 -5.36
CA PRO A 79 9.87 5.17 -6.37
C PRO A 79 9.04 3.90 -6.15
N HIS A 80 8.16 3.56 -7.10
CA HIS A 80 7.29 2.41 -7.00
C HIS A 80 7.76 1.33 -7.98
N LYS A 81 7.64 0.05 -7.60
CA LYS A 81 8.15 -1.06 -8.42
C LYS A 81 7.55 -1.10 -9.84
N PHE A 82 6.29 -0.71 -9.96
CA PHE A 82 5.52 -0.79 -11.21
C PHE A 82 5.01 0.55 -11.73
N LEU A 83 4.94 1.57 -10.87
CA LEU A 83 4.30 2.84 -11.21
C LEU A 83 5.38 3.90 -11.37
N LYS A 84 5.18 4.77 -12.35
CA LYS A 84 6.05 5.94 -12.53
C LYS A 84 5.59 7.06 -11.59
N ASP A 85 6.56 7.68 -10.89
CA ASP A 85 6.38 8.89 -10.09
C ASP A 85 5.13 8.86 -9.20
N ALA A 86 5.03 7.86 -8.32
CA ALA A 86 3.85 7.66 -7.49
C ALA A 86 3.85 8.58 -6.25
N TYR A 87 2.72 9.19 -5.90
CA TYR A 87 2.57 9.92 -4.64
C TYR A 87 1.89 9.04 -3.58
N ILE A 88 2.69 8.53 -2.63
CA ILE A 88 2.26 7.56 -1.62
C ILE A 88 2.77 8.04 -0.24
N PRO A 89 2.03 8.94 0.44
CA PRO A 89 2.44 9.52 1.72
C PRO A 89 2.30 8.49 2.85
N LEU A 90 3.33 7.67 3.03
CA LEU A 90 3.39 6.64 4.06
C LEU A 90 4.69 6.80 4.87
N ALA A 91 4.58 6.65 6.18
CA ALA A 91 5.73 6.69 7.09
C ALA A 91 6.81 5.65 6.73
N THR A 92 6.43 4.54 6.09
CA THR A 92 7.32 3.44 5.70
C THR A 92 8.33 3.87 4.63
N SER A 93 7.90 4.54 3.57
CA SER A 93 8.79 5.07 2.53
C SER A 93 9.61 6.23 3.06
N ALA A 94 9.00 7.14 3.83
CA ALA A 94 9.70 8.28 4.45
C ALA A 94 10.91 7.83 5.29
N ASN A 95 10.74 6.83 6.16
CA ASN A 95 11.83 6.33 7.00
C ASN A 95 12.92 5.60 6.19
N LYS A 96 12.53 4.75 5.23
CA LYS A 96 13.49 3.96 4.45
C LYS A 96 14.33 4.83 3.52
N ILE A 97 13.68 5.72 2.77
CA ILE A 97 14.36 6.65 1.87
C ILE A 97 15.20 7.64 2.69
N GLY A 98 14.69 8.15 3.81
CA GLY A 98 15.41 9.12 4.65
C GLY A 98 16.69 8.52 5.22
N ARG A 99 16.62 7.26 5.68
CA ARG A 99 17.81 6.51 6.10
C ARG A 99 18.80 6.30 4.96
N GLN A 100 18.32 5.98 3.76
CA GLN A 100 19.16 5.80 2.58
C GLN A 100 19.88 7.10 2.20
N ILE A 101 19.16 8.23 2.17
CA ILE A 101 19.74 9.56 1.93
C ILE A 101 20.83 9.86 2.96
N GLY A 102 20.54 9.69 4.26
CA GLY A 102 21.52 9.95 5.32
C GLY A 102 22.80 9.11 5.19
N ILE A 103 22.68 7.85 4.76
CA ILE A 103 23.84 6.98 4.49
C ILE A 103 24.59 7.45 3.25
N ASN A 104 23.90 7.78 2.17
CA ASN A 104 24.52 8.21 0.91
C ASN A 104 25.24 9.56 1.03
N LEU A 105 24.76 10.44 1.91
CA LEU A 105 25.43 11.71 2.23
C LEU A 105 26.63 11.54 3.20
N SER A 106 26.79 10.37 3.82
CA SER A 106 27.90 10.12 4.74
C SER A 106 29.21 9.86 4.00
N LYS A 107 30.34 10.19 4.63
CA LYS A 107 31.69 10.12 4.04
C LYS A 107 32.09 8.74 3.50
N ASP A 108 31.45 7.68 4.00
CA ASP A 108 31.77 6.32 3.56
C ASP A 108 31.13 5.96 2.21
N ASN A 109 30.18 6.75 1.70
CA ASN A 109 29.51 6.64 0.40
C ASN A 109 29.36 5.19 -0.10
N LYS A 110 28.81 4.32 0.76
CA LYS A 110 28.46 2.96 0.37
C LYS A 110 26.96 2.97 0.14
N GLU A 111 26.53 2.64 -1.07
CA GLU A 111 25.15 2.22 -1.35
C GLU A 111 24.85 0.94 -0.55
N LEU A 112 24.74 1.06 0.77
CA LEU A 112 24.58 -0.06 1.70
C LEU A 112 23.28 -0.81 1.44
N PHE A 113 22.28 -0.06 0.98
CA PHE A 113 21.01 -0.58 0.51
C PHE A 113 20.93 -0.39 -0.99
N GLY A 114 20.46 -1.42 -1.69
CA GLY A 114 20.09 -1.29 -3.10
C GLY A 114 18.96 -0.27 -3.30
N PRO A 115 18.59 0.01 -4.57
CA PRO A 115 17.56 1.00 -4.88
C PRO A 115 16.25 0.68 -4.16
N TYR A 116 15.66 1.68 -3.51
CA TYR A 116 14.36 1.51 -2.85
C TYR A 116 13.24 1.46 -3.89
N GLU A 117 12.36 0.47 -3.77
CA GLU A 117 11.14 0.36 -4.55
C GLU A 117 9.98 0.11 -3.58
N SER A 118 8.95 0.94 -3.62
CA SER A 118 7.72 0.74 -2.85
C SER A 118 6.75 -0.16 -3.62
N LEU A 119 5.94 -0.89 -2.88
CA LEU A 119 4.75 -1.59 -3.37
C LEU A 119 3.46 -0.96 -2.83
N ALA A 120 3.55 0.27 -2.29
CA ALA A 120 2.45 0.94 -1.59
C ALA A 120 1.80 0.07 -0.49
N SER A 121 2.59 -0.81 0.13
CA SER A 121 2.09 -1.76 1.11
C SER A 121 1.54 -1.02 2.32
N SER A 122 0.29 -1.28 2.66
CA SER A 122 -0.41 -0.59 3.75
C SER A 122 -1.42 -1.52 4.42
N SER A 123 -1.77 -1.18 5.66
CA SER A 123 -2.76 -1.92 6.44
C SER A 123 -3.57 -0.98 7.33
N VAL A 124 -4.78 -1.43 7.68
CA VAL A 124 -5.67 -0.74 8.61
C VAL A 124 -6.43 -1.78 9.44
N LYS A 125 -6.76 -1.39 10.68
CA LYS A 125 -7.62 -2.17 11.57
C LYS A 125 -8.83 -1.33 11.97
N VAL A 126 -10.03 -1.89 11.81
CA VAL A 126 -11.30 -1.26 12.19
C VAL A 126 -12.06 -2.25 13.08
N GLY A 127 -12.09 -1.96 14.38
CA GLY A 127 -12.56 -2.94 15.37
C GLY A 127 -11.71 -4.21 15.32
N ASN A 128 -12.35 -5.35 15.05
CA ASN A 128 -11.66 -6.64 14.90
C ASN A 128 -11.25 -6.95 13.45
N LEU A 129 -11.66 -6.13 12.49
CA LEU A 129 -11.38 -6.35 11.08
C LEU A 129 -10.01 -5.79 10.71
N GLU A 130 -9.24 -6.58 9.99
CA GLU A 130 -7.90 -6.32 9.51
C GLU A 130 -7.92 -6.31 7.98
N PHE A 131 -7.38 -5.26 7.37
CA PHE A 131 -7.22 -5.15 5.92
C PHE A 131 -5.78 -4.77 5.59
N ALA A 132 -5.23 -5.38 4.55
CA ALA A 132 -3.89 -5.07 4.06
C ALA A 132 -3.81 -5.22 2.53
N THR A 133 -2.98 -4.40 1.89
CA THR A 133 -2.73 -4.44 0.44
C THR A 133 -1.25 -4.27 0.13
N THR A 134 -0.79 -4.84 -0.98
CA THR A 134 0.56 -4.66 -1.53
C THR A 134 0.53 -4.79 -3.06
N GLY A 135 1.37 -4.02 -3.75
CA GLY A 135 1.48 -4.03 -5.20
C GLY A 135 0.33 -3.34 -5.91
N LEU A 136 0.07 -3.77 -7.15
CA LEU A 136 -0.92 -3.14 -8.02
C LEU A 136 -2.36 -3.41 -7.59
N THR A 137 -3.24 -2.43 -7.84
CA THR A 137 -4.67 -2.67 -7.92
C THR A 137 -5.07 -3.27 -9.27
N GLU A 138 -6.33 -3.71 -9.38
CA GLU A 138 -6.82 -4.21 -10.67
C GLU A 138 -6.87 -3.09 -11.71
N ASP A 139 -7.42 -1.93 -11.33
CA ASP A 139 -7.45 -0.75 -12.18
C ASP A 139 -6.02 -0.35 -12.61
N GLN A 140 -5.04 -0.37 -11.71
CA GLN A 140 -3.65 -0.07 -12.05
C GLN A 140 -3.05 -1.12 -12.99
N ALA A 141 -3.30 -2.42 -12.77
CA ALA A 141 -2.81 -3.47 -13.66
C ALA A 141 -3.40 -3.31 -15.07
N LYS A 142 -4.69 -2.97 -15.16
CA LYS A 142 -5.38 -2.65 -16.41
C LYS A 142 -4.82 -1.40 -17.09
N ASP A 143 -4.65 -0.31 -16.35
CA ASP A 143 -4.12 0.96 -16.87
C ASP A 143 -2.67 0.82 -17.38
N LEU A 144 -1.88 -0.07 -16.76
CA LEU A 144 -0.54 -0.43 -17.21
C LEU A 144 -0.51 -1.45 -18.36
N GLY A 145 -1.67 -1.97 -18.78
CA GLY A 145 -1.78 -2.90 -19.91
C GLY A 145 -1.29 -4.32 -19.62
N TYR A 146 -1.27 -4.76 -18.37
CA TYR A 146 -0.94 -6.15 -18.05
C TYR A 146 -2.00 -7.12 -18.57
N ASP A 147 -1.55 -8.27 -19.10
CA ASP A 147 -2.37 -9.46 -19.27
C ASP A 147 -2.45 -10.19 -17.92
N TYR A 148 -3.47 -9.89 -17.13
CA TYR A 148 -3.57 -10.32 -15.73
C TYR A 148 -4.78 -11.22 -15.46
N GLY A 149 -4.62 -12.05 -14.43
CA GLY A 149 -5.67 -12.85 -13.81
C GLY A 149 -5.92 -12.40 -12.37
N ILE A 150 -7.10 -12.73 -11.85
CA ILE A 150 -7.46 -12.49 -10.45
C ILE A 150 -7.89 -13.81 -9.82
N ALA A 151 -7.30 -14.12 -8.67
CA ALA A 151 -7.72 -15.23 -7.84
C ALA A 151 -8.26 -14.72 -6.50
N GLU A 152 -9.44 -15.17 -6.14
CA GLU A 152 -10.08 -14.86 -4.87
C GLU A 152 -10.33 -16.13 -4.08
N SER A 153 -10.05 -16.07 -2.78
CA SER A 153 -10.27 -17.22 -1.90
C SER A 153 -10.63 -16.76 -0.49
N LYS A 154 -11.33 -17.62 0.23
CA LYS A 154 -11.61 -17.46 1.66
C LYS A 154 -11.15 -18.71 2.37
N ILE A 155 -10.22 -18.58 3.31
CA ILE A 155 -9.48 -19.69 3.90
C ILE A 155 -9.47 -19.53 5.42
N SER A 156 -9.43 -20.63 6.17
CA SER A 156 -9.38 -20.57 7.63
C SER A 156 -7.98 -20.19 8.08
N SER A 157 -7.85 -19.33 9.10
CA SER A 157 -6.53 -18.94 9.63
C SER A 157 -5.81 -20.10 10.33
N LYS A 158 -6.57 -21.04 10.90
CA LYS A 158 -6.07 -22.23 11.62
C LYS A 158 -7.16 -23.31 11.70
N PRO A 159 -6.84 -24.55 12.15
CA PRO A 159 -7.82 -25.62 12.22
C PRO A 159 -9.07 -25.24 13.02
N GLY A 160 -10.23 -25.76 12.63
CA GLY A 160 -11.51 -25.37 13.23
C GLY A 160 -11.67 -25.71 14.71
N TYR A 161 -10.93 -26.72 15.20
CA TYR A 161 -10.89 -27.07 16.62
C TYR A 161 -10.06 -26.09 17.47
N MET A 162 -9.32 -25.16 16.85
CA MET A 162 -8.51 -24.20 17.58
C MET A 162 -9.32 -22.96 17.98
N PRO A 163 -9.21 -22.50 19.25
CA PRO A 163 -9.87 -21.27 19.70
C PRO A 163 -9.50 -20.07 18.84
N GLY A 164 -10.52 -19.28 18.44
CA GLY A 164 -10.34 -18.09 17.62
C GLY A 164 -9.96 -18.37 16.17
N SER A 165 -10.29 -19.55 15.62
CA SER A 165 -10.22 -19.80 14.19
C SER A 165 -11.18 -18.85 13.46
N ASN A 166 -10.67 -18.14 12.46
CA ASN A 166 -11.42 -17.16 11.69
C ASN A 166 -11.17 -17.39 10.19
N ARG A 167 -11.82 -16.59 9.34
CA ARG A 167 -11.65 -16.66 7.88
C ARG A 167 -10.86 -15.46 7.39
N ILE A 168 -9.88 -15.74 6.54
CA ILE A 168 -9.07 -14.77 5.83
C ILE A 168 -9.46 -14.84 4.36
N SER A 169 -9.85 -13.70 3.80
CA SER A 169 -10.08 -13.50 2.39
C SER A 169 -8.81 -12.98 1.72
N PHE A 170 -8.50 -13.53 0.55
CA PHE A 170 -7.39 -13.12 -0.29
C PHE A 170 -7.91 -12.69 -1.66
N ARG A 171 -7.31 -11.65 -2.24
CA ARG A 171 -7.43 -11.30 -3.66
C ARG A 171 -6.03 -11.10 -4.22
N ILE A 172 -5.62 -11.96 -5.14
CA ILE A 172 -4.28 -11.96 -5.74
C ILE A 172 -4.43 -11.58 -7.21
N ILE A 173 -3.61 -10.62 -7.66
CA ILE A 173 -3.48 -10.20 -9.06
C ILE A 173 -2.14 -10.73 -9.56
N TYR A 174 -2.15 -11.43 -10.69
CA TYR A 174 -0.97 -12.07 -11.26
C TYR A 174 -0.96 -11.95 -12.78
N GLU A 175 0.22 -12.02 -13.41
CA GLU A 175 0.35 -12.05 -14.86
C GLU A 175 0.00 -13.44 -15.41
N ASN A 176 -0.92 -13.53 -16.39
CA ASN A 176 -1.49 -14.81 -16.84
C ASN A 176 -0.45 -15.81 -17.38
N LYS A 177 0.58 -15.32 -18.09
CA LYS A 177 1.59 -16.20 -18.73
C LYS A 177 2.68 -16.65 -17.78
N SER A 178 3.22 -15.73 -16.98
CA SER A 178 4.37 -16.00 -16.12
C SER A 178 3.98 -16.41 -14.70
N TYR A 179 2.74 -16.16 -14.30
CA TYR A 179 2.25 -16.30 -12.92
C TYR A 179 2.94 -15.40 -11.90
N LYS A 180 3.72 -14.41 -12.35
CA LYS A 180 4.31 -13.41 -11.46
C LYS A 180 3.22 -12.64 -10.74
N ILE A 181 3.40 -12.47 -9.44
CA ILE A 181 2.45 -11.74 -8.60
C ILE A 181 2.64 -10.24 -8.85
N LEU A 182 1.55 -9.54 -9.13
CA LEU A 182 1.51 -8.09 -9.39
C LEU A 182 0.97 -7.33 -8.18
N GLY A 183 0.05 -7.93 -7.43
CA GLY A 183 -0.51 -7.35 -6.22
C GLY A 183 -1.31 -8.37 -5.41
N ALA A 184 -1.49 -8.09 -4.12
CA ALA A 184 -2.28 -8.92 -3.23
C ALA A 184 -3.02 -8.07 -2.20
N ARG A 185 -4.19 -8.55 -1.79
CA ARG A 185 -4.99 -7.99 -0.70
C ARG A 185 -5.40 -9.09 0.25
N VAL A 186 -5.41 -8.74 1.52
CA VAL A 186 -5.85 -9.63 2.59
C VAL A 186 -6.88 -8.91 3.44
N PHE A 187 -7.96 -9.61 3.78
CA PHE A 187 -9.01 -9.13 4.67
C PHE A 187 -9.39 -10.24 5.63
N GLY A 188 -9.55 -9.93 6.92
CA GLY A 188 -9.98 -10.90 7.90
C GLY A 188 -10.05 -10.31 9.29
N GLU A 189 -9.88 -11.15 10.29
CA GLU A 189 -9.74 -10.71 11.68
C GLU A 189 -8.28 -10.86 12.13
N LYS A 190 -8.07 -11.18 13.41
CA LYS A 190 -6.76 -11.35 14.02
C LYS A 190 -5.80 -12.16 13.14
N ASP A 191 -4.60 -11.59 12.95
CA ASP A 191 -3.44 -12.14 12.26
C ASP A 191 -3.57 -12.23 10.72
N ALA A 192 -4.65 -11.68 10.15
CA ALA A 192 -4.86 -11.65 8.70
C ALA A 192 -3.84 -10.76 8.01
N VAL A 193 -3.56 -9.56 8.53
CA VAL A 193 -2.62 -8.61 7.90
C VAL A 193 -1.22 -9.20 7.70
N LEU A 194 -0.76 -10.04 8.63
CA LEU A 194 0.57 -10.66 8.53
C LEU A 194 0.69 -11.66 7.36
N ARG A 195 -0.43 -12.21 6.85
CA ARG A 195 -0.44 -13.08 5.66
C ARG A 195 -0.17 -12.32 4.37
N LEU A 196 -0.13 -10.99 4.39
CA LEU A 196 0.29 -10.18 3.26
C LEU A 196 1.82 -10.18 3.05
N LEU A 197 2.60 -10.41 4.12
CA LEU A 197 4.06 -10.27 4.07
C LEU A 197 4.71 -11.19 3.02
N PRO A 198 4.35 -12.48 2.90
CA PRO A 198 4.92 -13.33 1.87
C PRO A 198 4.65 -12.83 0.45
N PHE A 199 3.47 -12.28 0.17
CA PHE A 199 3.17 -11.68 -1.14
C PHE A 199 4.03 -10.44 -1.41
N THR A 200 4.26 -9.61 -0.41
CA THR A 200 5.15 -8.43 -0.54
C THR A 200 6.56 -8.87 -0.92
N THR A 201 7.11 -9.87 -0.22
CA THR A 201 8.42 -10.44 -0.54
C THR A 201 8.45 -11.08 -1.93
N ALA A 202 7.39 -11.82 -2.27
CA ALA A 202 7.27 -12.50 -3.56
C ALA A 202 7.32 -11.54 -4.74
N ILE A 203 6.60 -10.43 -4.64
CA ILE A 203 6.58 -9.39 -5.67
C ILE A 203 7.97 -8.76 -5.82
N HIS A 204 8.66 -8.46 -4.71
CA HIS A 204 10.02 -7.93 -4.77
C HIS A 204 11.01 -8.89 -5.44
N ALA A 205 10.91 -10.18 -5.12
CA ALA A 205 11.76 -11.24 -5.65
C ALA A 205 11.36 -11.72 -7.06
N GLY A 206 10.24 -11.22 -7.62
CA GLY A 206 9.74 -11.66 -8.93
C GLY A 206 9.22 -13.10 -8.95
N LEU A 207 8.77 -13.59 -7.79
CA LEU A 207 8.24 -14.94 -7.61
C LEU A 207 6.81 -15.07 -8.17
N THR A 208 6.44 -16.31 -8.43
CA THR A 208 5.16 -16.69 -9.00
C THR A 208 4.17 -17.18 -7.95
N THR A 209 2.90 -17.27 -8.33
CA THR A 209 1.87 -17.92 -7.50
C THR A 209 2.20 -19.39 -7.25
N LYS A 210 2.87 -20.06 -8.20
CA LYS A 210 3.30 -21.46 -8.08
C LYS A 210 4.36 -21.65 -7.00
N ASP A 211 5.29 -20.70 -6.88
CA ASP A 211 6.30 -20.71 -5.81
C ASP A 211 5.62 -20.64 -4.44
N LEU A 212 4.76 -19.64 -4.24
CA LEU A 212 4.06 -19.46 -2.96
C LEU A 212 3.11 -20.61 -2.63
N ALA A 213 2.54 -21.26 -3.64
CA ALA A 213 1.69 -22.43 -3.44
C ALA A 213 2.44 -23.62 -2.82
N TYR A 214 3.77 -23.68 -2.92
CA TYR A 214 4.57 -24.83 -2.48
C TYR A 214 5.68 -24.49 -1.46
N TYR A 215 5.85 -23.23 -1.09
CA TYR A 215 6.83 -22.84 -0.07
C TYR A 215 6.54 -23.47 1.29
N ASP A 216 7.63 -23.89 1.95
CA ASP A 216 7.65 -24.53 3.27
C ASP A 216 7.45 -23.50 4.39
N TYR A 217 6.21 -23.06 4.59
CA TYR A 217 5.85 -22.18 5.69
C TYR A 217 5.70 -22.97 7.00
N ALA A 218 6.20 -22.39 8.09
CA ALA A 218 6.12 -23.00 9.41
C ALA A 218 4.67 -23.29 9.82
N TYR A 219 4.47 -24.47 10.41
CA TYR A 219 3.17 -24.96 10.84
C TYR A 219 3.16 -25.33 12.32
N SER A 220 2.10 -24.88 13.00
CA SER A 220 1.59 -25.49 14.23
C SER A 220 0.12 -25.10 14.39
N PRO A 221 -0.76 -25.99 14.88
CA PRO A 221 -2.20 -25.74 14.96
C PRO A 221 -2.63 -24.38 15.54
N PRO A 222 -1.98 -23.81 16.59
CA PRO A 222 -2.36 -22.50 17.12
C PRO A 222 -2.22 -21.34 16.14
N PHE A 223 -1.37 -21.48 15.11
CA PHE A 223 -0.97 -20.40 14.22
C PHE A 223 -1.44 -20.57 12.77
N ALA A 224 -1.48 -21.81 12.26
CA ALA A 224 -1.69 -22.07 10.84
C ALA A 224 -2.34 -23.44 10.57
N LEU A 225 -2.86 -23.61 9.36
CA LEU A 225 -3.22 -24.90 8.76
C LEU A 225 -1.94 -25.64 8.28
N THR A 226 -2.03 -26.96 8.07
CA THR A 226 -0.91 -27.76 7.52
C THR A 226 -0.47 -27.30 6.13
N TRP A 227 -1.43 -26.89 5.31
CA TRP A 227 -1.21 -26.03 4.16
C TRP A 227 -1.53 -24.60 4.57
N GLU A 228 -0.54 -23.72 4.66
CA GLU A 228 -0.76 -22.36 5.14
C GLU A 228 -1.78 -21.63 4.24
N ALA A 229 -2.52 -20.67 4.80
CA ALA A 229 -3.53 -19.93 4.05
C ALA A 229 -2.97 -19.25 2.79
N VAL A 230 -1.72 -18.78 2.83
CA VAL A 230 -0.97 -18.24 1.69
C VAL A 230 -0.71 -19.32 0.64
N ASN A 231 -0.33 -20.55 1.02
CA ASN A 231 -0.15 -21.65 0.06
C ASN A 231 -1.47 -21.94 -0.66
N ILE A 232 -2.55 -22.08 0.10
CA ILE A 232 -3.87 -22.39 -0.45
C ILE A 232 -4.33 -21.24 -1.35
N ALA A 233 -4.19 -19.98 -0.93
CA ALA A 233 -4.59 -18.82 -1.71
C ALA A 233 -3.83 -18.73 -3.04
N ALA A 234 -2.51 -18.92 -2.99
CA ALA A 234 -1.66 -18.90 -4.18
C ALA A 234 -1.96 -20.08 -5.12
N SER A 235 -2.35 -21.24 -4.59
CA SER A 235 -2.74 -22.40 -5.41
C SER A 235 -4.02 -22.19 -6.22
N VAL A 236 -4.88 -21.24 -5.85
CA VAL A 236 -6.09 -20.89 -6.63
C VAL A 236 -5.73 -20.03 -7.85
N ALA A 237 -4.59 -19.34 -7.84
CA ALA A 237 -4.10 -18.50 -8.93
C ALA A 237 -3.28 -19.32 -9.95
N LYS A 238 -3.94 -19.84 -10.99
CA LYS A 238 -3.38 -20.73 -12.03
C LYS A 238 -3.87 -20.38 -13.43
#